data_AF-A0A0C2VLF6-F1
#
_entry.id   AF-A0A0C2VLF6-F1
#
_cell.length_a   1.000
_cell.length_b   1.000
_cell.length_c   1.000
_cell.angle_alpha   90.00
_cell.angle_beta   90.00
_cell.angle_gamma   90.00
#
_symmetry.space_group_name_H-M   'P 1'
#
loop_
_entity.id
_entity.type
_entity.pdbx_description
1 polymer ?
#
loop_
_entity_poly.entity_id
_entity_poly.type
_entity_poly.pdbx_seq_one_letter_code
_entity_poly.pdbx_strand_id
1 'polypeptide(L)'
;MKMSKSSSLSVEKLALQYDIDPYTANICIQEALSKILEKEVITTDNGYAYYSTVRSIFVNVRITKTMTKRIKFLFEKEVRSLKNKRLKDIYYMPRECKIFKCKVIYRNIDWFEIVEVKNQIRGRVYFDNLLATDNVRVTDEIELKLKSLIKIKGYFEGVFTRKEPLIYTKIVYSYIDNKLIQKIKIDFKANSMVIKFKNIEDLYTSDMREKLYGLKSCLPFKILTK
;
A
#
# COMPACT_ATOMS: atom_id res chain seq x y z
N MET A 1 34.33 -31.73 -18.89
CA MET A 1 33.87 -31.30 -17.55
C MET A 1 32.37 -31.02 -17.59
N LYS A 2 31.54 -31.92 -17.04
CA LYS A 2 30.10 -31.66 -16.88
C LYS A 2 29.92 -30.70 -15.72
N MET A 3 29.70 -29.41 -16.00
CA MET A 3 29.14 -28.48 -15.01
C MET A 3 27.86 -29.11 -14.48
N SER A 4 27.89 -29.56 -13.22
CA SER A 4 26.68 -29.98 -12.54
C SER A 4 25.70 -28.82 -12.58
N LYS A 5 24.54 -29.00 -13.20
CA LYS A 5 23.35 -28.19 -12.94
C LYS A 5 23.00 -28.39 -11.47
N SER A 6 23.75 -27.76 -10.57
CA SER A 6 23.33 -27.57 -9.20
C SER A 6 22.06 -26.73 -9.32
N SER A 7 20.99 -27.21 -8.70
CA SER A 7 19.80 -26.42 -8.44
C SER A 7 20.19 -25.32 -7.44
N SER A 8 21.06 -24.40 -7.87
CA SER A 8 21.64 -23.38 -7.02
C SER A 8 20.53 -22.45 -6.56
N LEU A 9 20.47 -22.26 -5.25
CA LEU A 9 19.62 -21.29 -4.61
C LEU A 9 20.19 -19.91 -4.95
N SER A 10 19.82 -19.35 -6.11
CA SER A 10 20.26 -18.02 -6.52
C SER A 10 19.42 -16.97 -5.81
N VAL A 11 20.11 -16.12 -5.04
CA VAL A 11 19.52 -15.01 -4.30
C VAL A 11 18.81 -14.06 -5.27
N GLU A 12 19.44 -13.76 -6.41
CA GLU A 12 18.92 -12.83 -7.42
C GLU A 12 17.62 -13.35 -8.05
N LYS A 13 17.56 -14.65 -8.35
CA LYS A 13 16.34 -15.26 -8.90
C LYS A 13 15.19 -15.22 -7.91
N LEU A 14 15.46 -15.50 -6.64
CA LEU A 14 14.44 -15.44 -5.58
C LEU A 14 14.01 -14.01 -5.30
N ALA A 15 14.95 -13.07 -5.24
CA ALA A 15 14.67 -11.64 -5.07
C ALA A 15 13.71 -11.15 -6.16
N LEU A 16 14.00 -11.46 -7.42
CA LEU A 16 13.20 -11.05 -8.57
C LEU A 16 11.83 -11.76 -8.60
N GLN A 17 11.78 -13.06 -8.29
CA GLN A 17 10.54 -13.83 -8.26
C GLN A 17 9.54 -13.31 -7.20
N TYR A 18 10.05 -12.91 -6.03
CA TYR A 18 9.20 -12.48 -4.91
C TYR A 18 9.14 -10.97 -4.76
N ASP A 19 9.70 -10.19 -5.70
CA ASP A 19 9.69 -8.73 -5.70
C ASP A 19 10.18 -8.16 -4.35
N ILE A 20 11.42 -8.53 -4.02
CA ILE A 20 12.18 -8.05 -2.86
C ILE A 20 13.63 -7.78 -3.31
N ASP A 21 14.38 -6.98 -2.56
CA ASP A 21 15.78 -6.75 -2.88
C ASP A 21 16.66 -7.98 -2.53
N PRO A 22 17.82 -8.16 -3.20
CA PRO A 22 18.71 -9.29 -2.96
C PRO A 22 19.21 -9.41 -1.52
N TYR A 23 19.39 -8.30 -0.81
CA TYR A 23 19.86 -8.31 0.57
C TYR A 23 18.78 -8.89 1.50
N THR A 24 17.53 -8.44 1.38
CA THR A 24 16.38 -9.03 2.08
C THR A 24 16.20 -10.51 1.74
N ALA A 25 16.36 -10.87 0.45
CA ALA A 25 16.30 -12.28 0.05
C ALA A 25 17.39 -13.11 0.75
N ASN A 26 18.61 -12.59 0.85
CA ASN A 26 19.70 -13.26 1.55
C ASN A 26 19.41 -13.46 3.04
N ILE A 27 18.87 -12.44 3.73
CA ILE A 27 18.44 -12.54 5.13
C ILE A 27 17.38 -13.64 5.28
N CYS A 28 16.36 -13.69 4.42
CA CYS A 28 15.34 -14.73 4.48
C CYS A 28 15.91 -16.14 4.28
N ILE A 29 16.96 -16.28 3.46
CA ILE A 29 17.65 -17.56 3.26
C ILE A 29 18.45 -17.95 4.50
N GLN A 30 19.17 -17.00 5.11
CA GLN A 30 19.91 -17.20 6.35
C GLN A 30 18.96 -17.62 7.48
N GLU A 31 17.86 -16.91 7.68
CA GLU A 31 16.80 -17.25 8.65
C GLU A 31 16.21 -18.64 8.42
N ALA A 32 15.93 -18.99 7.16
CA ALA A 32 15.45 -20.33 6.81
C ALA A 32 16.48 -21.41 7.16
N LEU A 33 17.76 -21.18 6.88
CA LEU A 33 18.83 -22.10 7.23
C LEU A 33 19.05 -22.18 8.74
N SER A 34 18.95 -21.06 9.46
CA SER A 34 19.05 -21.03 10.91
C SER A 34 18.02 -21.94 11.58
N LYS A 35 16.80 -21.96 11.04
CA LYS A 35 15.72 -22.86 11.50
C LYS A 35 15.95 -24.32 11.14
N ILE A 36 16.59 -24.60 10.00
CA ILE A 36 16.89 -25.97 9.59
C ILE A 36 18.05 -26.56 10.39
N LEU A 37 19.05 -25.74 10.70
CA LEU A 37 20.27 -26.15 11.39
C LEU A 37 20.17 -25.99 12.91
N GLU A 38 19.17 -25.26 13.41
CA GLU A 38 19.02 -24.89 14.82
C GLU A 38 20.27 -24.14 15.35
N LYS A 39 20.81 -23.27 14.49
CA LYS A 39 22.00 -22.44 14.73
C LYS A 39 21.79 -21.07 14.11
N GLU A 40 22.43 -20.05 14.66
CA GLU A 40 22.42 -18.72 14.05
C GLU A 40 23.36 -18.69 12.84
N VAL A 41 22.80 -18.62 11.63
CA VAL A 41 23.55 -18.54 10.38
C VAL A 41 23.95 -17.09 10.11
N ILE A 42 25.25 -16.88 9.96
CA ILE A 42 25.88 -15.55 9.79
C ILE A 42 25.96 -15.17 8.31
N THR A 43 26.38 -16.12 7.47
CA THR A 43 26.47 -15.91 6.02
C THR A 43 26.20 -17.20 5.25
N THR A 44 25.87 -17.04 3.98
CA THR A 44 25.66 -18.13 3.03
C THR A 44 26.42 -17.82 1.75
N ASP A 45 27.53 -18.52 1.53
CA ASP A 45 28.41 -18.29 0.40
C ASP A 45 28.81 -19.62 -0.25
N ASN A 46 28.94 -19.63 -1.57
CA ASN A 46 29.44 -20.78 -2.34
C ASN A 46 28.70 -22.11 -2.08
N GLY A 47 27.42 -22.06 -1.70
CA GLY A 47 26.62 -23.24 -1.38
C GLY A 47 26.83 -23.81 0.03
N TYR A 48 27.43 -23.03 0.94
CA TYR A 48 27.60 -23.37 2.35
C TYR A 48 26.84 -22.37 3.23
N ALA A 49 26.44 -22.83 4.41
CA ALA A 49 25.93 -21.99 5.50
C ALA A 49 27.00 -21.92 6.59
N TYR A 50 27.28 -20.72 7.09
CA TYR A 50 28.30 -20.46 8.09
C TYR A 50 27.66 -20.01 9.39
N TYR A 51 28.10 -20.57 10.52
CA TYR A 51 27.64 -20.21 11.87
C TYR A 51 28.80 -20.30 12.88
N SER A 52 28.65 -19.60 14.00
CA SER A 52 29.60 -19.69 15.12
C SER A 52 29.11 -20.66 16.20
N THR A 53 30.07 -21.20 16.94
CA THR A 53 29.84 -22.03 18.13
C THR A 53 30.69 -21.50 19.28
N VAL A 54 30.38 -21.92 20.51
CA VAL A 54 31.17 -21.57 21.71
C VAL A 54 32.66 -21.91 21.56
N ARG A 55 33.01 -22.89 20.71
CA ARG A 55 34.38 -23.39 20.53
C ARG A 55 35.05 -23.00 19.21
N SER A 56 34.30 -22.45 18.25
CA SER A 56 34.83 -22.11 16.92
C SER A 56 34.01 -21.00 16.28
N ILE A 57 34.71 -20.03 15.70
CA ILE A 57 34.15 -18.80 15.15
C ILE A 57 33.52 -19.07 13.76
N PHE A 58 33.98 -20.06 13.00
CA PHE A 58 33.44 -20.38 11.67
C PHE A 58 33.31 -21.89 11.44
N VAL A 59 32.11 -22.42 11.71
CA VAL A 59 31.70 -23.76 11.27
C VAL A 59 30.88 -23.61 10.00
N ASN A 60 31.13 -24.45 9.01
CA ASN A 60 30.36 -24.46 7.76
C ASN A 60 29.63 -25.78 7.55
N VAL A 61 28.46 -25.70 6.92
CA VAL A 61 27.65 -26.86 6.51
C VAL A 61 27.29 -26.71 5.05
N ARG A 62 27.54 -27.75 4.25
CA ARG A 62 27.18 -27.78 2.84
C ARG A 62 25.65 -27.82 2.69
N ILE A 63 25.10 -26.92 1.87
CA ILE A 63 23.67 -26.91 1.57
C ILE A 63 23.34 -28.07 0.64
N THR A 64 22.59 -29.04 1.17
CA THR A 64 22.16 -30.22 0.42
C THR A 64 20.87 -29.97 -0.37
N LYS A 65 20.58 -30.81 -1.36
CA LYS A 65 19.34 -30.72 -2.16
C LYS A 65 18.07 -30.86 -1.31
N THR A 66 18.11 -31.68 -0.26
CA THR A 66 16.98 -31.85 0.68
C THR A 66 16.75 -30.57 1.48
N MET A 67 17.82 -29.92 1.94
CA MET A 67 17.76 -28.61 2.57
C MET A 67 17.17 -27.57 1.62
N THR A 68 17.56 -27.55 0.34
CA THR A 68 17.04 -26.59 -0.66
C THR A 68 15.51 -26.55 -0.72
N LYS A 69 14.83 -27.70 -0.63
CA LYS A 69 13.35 -27.75 -0.61
C LYS A 69 12.77 -27.09 0.65
N ARG A 70 13.32 -27.40 1.83
CA ARG A 70 12.91 -26.78 3.10
C ARG A 70 13.22 -25.28 3.13
N ILE A 71 14.37 -24.87 2.59
CA ILE A 71 14.76 -23.46 2.49
C ILE A 71 13.71 -22.70 1.68
N LYS A 72 13.31 -23.20 0.50
CA LYS A 72 12.28 -22.54 -0.31
C LYS A 72 10.96 -22.36 0.46
N PHE A 73 10.49 -23.40 1.14
CA PHE A 73 9.26 -23.32 1.93
C PHE A 73 9.34 -22.28 3.07
N LEU A 74 10.43 -22.29 3.83
CA LEU A 74 10.64 -21.34 4.93
C LEU A 74 10.86 -19.92 4.41
N PHE A 75 11.61 -19.76 3.33
CA PHE A 75 11.84 -18.50 2.65
C PHE A 75 10.52 -17.84 2.26
N GLU A 76 9.59 -18.57 1.63
CA GLU A 76 8.26 -18.04 1.29
C GLU A 76 7.50 -17.54 2.52
N LYS A 77 7.61 -18.26 3.64
CA LYS A 77 6.99 -17.87 4.91
C LYS A 77 7.60 -16.59 5.47
N GLU A 78 8.93 -16.46 5.43
CA GLU A 78 9.63 -15.26 5.89
C GLU A 78 9.35 -14.04 5.03
N VAL A 79 9.39 -14.18 3.70
CA VAL A 79 9.03 -13.09 2.78
C VAL A 79 7.60 -12.63 3.02
N ARG A 80 6.67 -13.57 3.21
CA ARG A 80 5.28 -13.24 3.56
C ARG A 80 5.19 -12.50 4.89
N SER A 81 5.91 -12.96 5.91
CA SER A 81 5.97 -12.31 7.22
C SER A 81 6.48 -10.87 7.12
N LEU A 82 7.55 -10.66 6.35
CA LEU A 82 8.18 -9.36 6.13
C LEU A 82 7.28 -8.39 5.38
N LYS A 83 6.67 -8.82 4.26
CA LYS A 83 5.69 -8.00 3.53
C LYS A 83 4.49 -7.63 4.39
N ASN A 84 3.99 -8.59 5.18
CA ASN A 84 2.90 -8.36 6.12
C ASN A 84 3.26 -7.37 7.23
N LYS A 85 4.48 -7.47 7.77
CA LYS A 85 4.99 -6.54 8.79
C LYS A 85 5.07 -5.12 8.24
N ARG A 86 5.71 -4.94 7.07
CA ARG A 86 5.81 -3.64 6.40
C ARG A 86 4.45 -2.99 6.17
N LEU A 87 3.47 -3.75 5.70
CA LEU A 87 2.12 -3.22 5.48
C LEU A 87 1.41 -2.85 6.80
N LYS A 88 1.62 -3.62 7.87
CA LYS A 88 1.11 -3.26 9.20
C LYS A 88 1.72 -1.97 9.72
N ASP A 89 3.02 -1.78 9.56
CA ASP A 89 3.72 -0.58 10.01
C ASP A 89 3.12 0.66 9.31
N ILE A 90 2.84 0.56 8.01
CA ILE A 90 2.16 1.61 7.23
C ILE A 90 0.71 1.83 7.71
N TYR A 91 -0.02 0.75 8.02
CA TYR A 91 -1.40 0.86 8.52
C TYR A 91 -1.49 1.62 9.86
N TYR A 92 -0.50 1.45 10.74
CA TYR A 92 -0.43 2.13 12.03
C TYR A 92 0.16 3.55 11.97
N MET A 93 0.57 4.03 10.80
CA MET A 93 0.95 5.44 10.62
C MET A 93 -0.21 6.39 10.96
N PRO A 94 0.10 7.66 11.32
CA PRO A 94 -0.90 8.70 11.51
C PRO A 94 -1.86 8.81 10.33
N ARG A 95 -3.10 9.25 10.60
CA ARG A 95 -4.20 9.27 9.63
C ARG A 95 -3.85 9.99 8.32
N GLU A 96 -3.12 11.09 8.44
CA GLU A 96 -2.75 12.00 7.34
C GLU A 96 -1.70 11.38 6.41
N CYS A 97 -0.81 10.53 6.97
CA CYS A 97 0.26 9.86 6.24
C CYS A 97 -0.21 8.62 5.45
N LYS A 98 -1.50 8.30 5.52
CA LYS A 98 -2.09 7.11 4.88
C LYS A 98 -2.83 7.42 3.57
N ILE A 99 -2.61 8.60 3.01
CA ILE A 99 -3.14 9.01 1.71
C ILE A 99 -2.02 8.87 0.69
N PHE A 100 -2.29 8.11 -0.36
CA PHE A 100 -1.29 7.76 -1.35
C PHE A 100 -1.80 7.98 -2.77
N LYS A 101 -0.86 8.14 -3.71
CA LYS A 101 -1.16 8.04 -5.14
C LYS A 101 -1.11 6.56 -5.52
N CYS A 102 -2.22 6.06 -6.03
CA CYS A 102 -2.39 4.67 -6.38
C CYS A 102 -2.71 4.54 -7.87
N LYS A 103 -2.01 3.64 -8.54
CA LYS A 103 -2.27 3.28 -9.92
C LYS A 103 -3.27 2.14 -9.99
N VAL A 104 -4.29 2.28 -10.81
CA VAL A 104 -5.28 1.22 -11.07
C VAL A 104 -4.68 0.24 -12.07
N ILE A 105 -4.57 -1.02 -11.68
CA ILE A 105 -3.91 -2.05 -12.50
C ILE A 105 -4.88 -3.09 -13.06
N TYR A 106 -6.01 -3.32 -12.40
CA TYR A 106 -6.98 -4.31 -12.83
C TYR A 106 -8.38 -3.94 -12.35
N ARG A 107 -9.40 -4.35 -13.12
CA ARG A 107 -10.82 -4.18 -12.78
C ARG A 107 -11.47 -5.54 -12.59
N ASN A 108 -12.08 -5.73 -11.42
CA ASN A 108 -13.00 -6.82 -11.14
C ASN A 108 -14.45 -6.32 -11.23
N ILE A 109 -15.43 -7.19 -10.93
CA ILE A 109 -16.86 -6.91 -10.95
C ILE A 109 -17.23 -5.82 -9.93
N ASP A 110 -16.67 -5.87 -8.71
CA ASP A 110 -17.08 -4.97 -7.61
C ASP A 110 -15.94 -4.07 -7.06
N TRP A 111 -14.73 -4.21 -7.60
CA TRP A 111 -13.55 -3.52 -7.10
C TRP A 111 -12.45 -3.37 -8.15
N PHE A 112 -11.55 -2.42 -7.92
CA PHE A 112 -10.31 -2.25 -8.67
C PHE A 112 -9.12 -2.74 -7.85
N GLU A 113 -8.21 -3.47 -8.49
CA GLU A 113 -6.87 -3.71 -7.96
C GLU A 113 -6.01 -2.47 -8.19
N ILE A 114 -5.29 -2.07 -7.15
CA ILE A 114 -4.46 -0.89 -7.17
C ILE A 114 -3.09 -1.16 -6.58
N VAL A 115 -2.11 -0.41 -7.05
CA VAL A 115 -0.75 -0.40 -6.53
C VAL A 115 -0.38 1.02 -6.13
N GLU A 116 0.06 1.19 -4.89
CA GLU A 116 0.61 2.46 -4.45
C GLU A 116 1.98 2.70 -5.08
N VAL A 117 2.19 3.89 -5.66
CA VAL A 117 3.32 4.15 -6.57
C VAL A 117 4.68 4.12 -5.86
N LYS A 118 4.80 4.66 -4.64
CA LYS A 118 6.10 4.81 -3.96
C LYS A 118 6.52 3.56 -3.19
N ASN A 119 5.63 3.00 -2.40
CA ASN A 119 5.89 1.87 -1.51
C ASN A 119 5.46 0.53 -2.11
N GLN A 120 4.89 0.53 -3.33
CA GLN A 120 4.46 -0.69 -4.04
C GLN A 120 3.44 -1.51 -3.24
N ILE A 121 2.58 -0.83 -2.48
CA ILE A 121 1.54 -1.49 -1.68
C ILE A 121 0.43 -1.95 -2.62
N ARG A 122 0.20 -3.26 -2.67
CA ARG A 122 -0.95 -3.83 -3.36
C ARG A 122 -2.21 -3.79 -2.51
N GLY A 123 -3.33 -3.56 -3.16
CA GLY A 123 -4.61 -3.58 -2.49
C GLY A 123 -5.78 -3.41 -3.43
N ARG A 124 -6.93 -3.13 -2.83
CA ARG A 124 -8.22 -3.05 -3.51
C ARG A 124 -8.95 -1.78 -3.11
N VAL A 125 -9.63 -1.19 -4.08
CA VAL A 125 -10.67 -0.20 -3.81
C VAL A 125 -12.00 -0.73 -4.34
N TYR A 126 -12.94 -0.96 -3.44
CA TYR A 126 -14.28 -1.38 -3.80
C TYR A 126 -15.08 -0.17 -4.32
N PHE A 127 -16.04 -0.40 -5.21
CA PHE A 127 -16.79 0.69 -5.83
C PHE A 127 -17.61 1.50 -4.82
N ASP A 128 -18.08 0.88 -3.74
CA ASP A 128 -18.73 1.54 -2.60
C ASP A 128 -17.77 2.48 -1.83
N ASN A 129 -16.46 2.34 -2.01
CA ASN A 129 -15.42 3.18 -1.41
C ASN A 129 -14.90 4.26 -2.37
N LEU A 130 -15.45 4.34 -3.59
CA LEU A 130 -15.26 5.42 -4.55
C LEU A 130 -16.38 6.48 -4.42
N LEU A 131 -16.14 7.65 -5.01
CA LEU A 131 -17.15 8.69 -5.17
C LEU A 131 -18.07 8.34 -6.34
N ALA A 132 -19.34 8.73 -6.26
CA ALA A 132 -20.32 8.39 -7.31
C ALA A 132 -19.96 8.97 -8.70
N THR A 133 -19.21 10.06 -8.74
CA THR A 133 -18.75 10.70 -9.99
C THR A 133 -17.38 10.22 -10.45
N ASP A 134 -16.76 9.28 -9.74
CA ASP A 134 -15.45 8.77 -10.13
C ASP A 134 -15.59 7.94 -11.42
N ASN A 135 -15.07 8.46 -12.52
CA ASN A 135 -14.97 7.73 -13.78
C ASN A 135 -13.59 7.06 -13.90
N VAL A 136 -13.30 6.14 -12.98
CA VAL A 136 -11.98 5.51 -12.86
C VAL A 136 -11.80 4.41 -13.91
N ARG A 137 -10.66 4.44 -14.59
CA ARG A 137 -10.24 3.46 -15.60
C ARG A 137 -8.96 2.75 -15.15
N VAL A 138 -8.73 1.58 -15.74
CA VAL A 138 -7.44 0.90 -15.61
C VAL A 138 -6.36 1.81 -16.19
N THR A 139 -5.19 1.85 -15.55
CA THR A 139 -4.04 2.75 -15.78
C THR A 139 -4.13 4.13 -15.15
N ASP A 140 -5.31 4.56 -14.67
CA ASP A 140 -5.45 5.84 -13.99
C ASP A 140 -4.65 5.89 -12.68
N GLU A 141 -4.18 7.08 -12.33
CA GLU A 141 -3.63 7.38 -11.01
C GLU A 141 -4.64 8.16 -10.19
N ILE A 142 -4.94 7.65 -8.99
CA ILE A 142 -5.94 8.21 -8.09
C ILE A 142 -5.40 8.33 -6.67
N GLU A 143 -5.67 9.46 -6.01
CA GLU A 143 -5.41 9.59 -4.58
C GLU A 143 -6.41 8.76 -3.77
N LEU A 144 -5.89 7.87 -2.92
CA LEU A 144 -6.68 6.99 -2.06
C LEU A 144 -6.07 6.90 -0.67
N LYS A 145 -6.93 6.71 0.32
CA LYS A 145 -6.52 6.46 1.69
C LYS A 145 -6.58 4.98 2.03
N LEU A 146 -5.54 4.46 2.69
CA LEU A 146 -5.58 3.14 3.31
C LEU A 146 -6.56 3.13 4.49
N LYS A 147 -7.65 2.37 4.35
CA LYS A 147 -8.77 2.29 5.30
C LYS A 147 -8.62 1.12 6.25
N SER A 148 -8.36 -0.08 5.71
CA SER A 148 -8.25 -1.31 6.48
C SER A 148 -7.31 -2.30 5.79
N LEU A 149 -7.03 -3.41 6.46
CA LEU A 149 -6.29 -4.53 5.92
C LEU A 149 -7.20 -5.75 5.81
N ILE A 150 -7.03 -6.53 4.76
CA ILE A 150 -7.67 -7.83 4.59
C ILE A 150 -6.61 -8.91 4.39
N LYS A 151 -6.91 -10.15 4.74
CA LYS A 151 -5.96 -11.28 4.61
C LYS A 151 -6.40 -12.21 3.48
N ILE A 152 -5.54 -12.41 2.50
CA ILE A 152 -5.81 -13.23 1.32
C ILE A 152 -4.65 -14.20 1.12
N LYS A 153 -4.95 -15.50 1.15
CA LYS A 153 -3.94 -16.58 0.99
C LYS A 153 -2.69 -16.37 1.88
N GLY A 154 -2.87 -15.79 3.07
CA GLY A 154 -1.79 -15.51 4.02
C GLY A 154 -1.09 -14.16 3.89
N TYR A 155 -1.32 -13.40 2.82
CA TYR A 155 -0.82 -12.04 2.65
C TYR A 155 -1.84 -11.01 3.15
N PHE A 156 -1.37 -9.92 3.72
CA PHE A 156 -2.20 -8.73 3.91
C PHE A 156 -2.25 -7.93 2.62
N GLU A 157 -3.45 -7.50 2.26
CA GLU A 157 -3.71 -6.53 1.21
C GLU A 157 -4.37 -5.29 1.83
N GLY A 158 -4.07 -4.11 1.28
CA GLY A 158 -4.71 -2.88 1.70
C GLY A 158 -6.11 -2.75 1.11
N VAL A 159 -7.08 -2.31 1.91
CA VAL A 159 -8.36 -1.82 1.42
C VAL A 159 -8.34 -0.31 1.45
N PHE A 160 -8.62 0.29 0.31
CA PHE A 160 -8.49 1.70 0.08
C PHE A 160 -9.85 2.37 -0.06
N THR A 161 -9.87 3.68 0.20
CA THR A 161 -11.06 4.50 0.04
C THR A 161 -10.71 5.87 -0.49
N ARG A 162 -11.54 6.38 -1.37
CA ARG A 162 -11.53 7.80 -1.74
C ARG A 162 -12.41 8.63 -0.80
N LYS A 163 -13.21 7.97 0.05
CA LYS A 163 -14.16 8.59 0.98
C LYS A 163 -13.51 9.15 2.24
N GLU A 164 -12.57 10.08 2.08
CA GLU A 164 -11.82 10.69 3.17
C GLU A 164 -11.92 12.24 3.13
N PRO A 165 -12.26 12.91 4.25
CA PRO A 165 -12.35 14.36 4.31
C PRO A 165 -11.13 15.14 3.78
N LEU A 166 -9.92 14.65 4.02
CA LEU A 166 -8.69 15.30 3.51
C LEU A 166 -8.60 15.24 1.98
N ILE A 167 -9.02 14.13 1.36
CA ILE A 167 -9.10 14.01 -0.09
C ILE A 167 -10.18 14.93 -0.63
N TYR A 168 -11.35 14.95 0.03
CA TYR A 168 -12.46 15.84 -0.35
C TYR A 168 -12.05 17.30 -0.31
N THR A 169 -11.32 17.71 0.73
CA THR A 169 -10.82 19.07 0.89
C THR A 169 -9.97 19.46 -0.31
N LYS A 170 -9.00 18.62 -0.72
CA LYS A 170 -8.18 18.91 -1.90
C LYS A 170 -9.02 19.05 -3.18
N ILE A 171 -9.97 18.14 -3.41
CA ILE A 171 -10.86 18.19 -4.59
C ILE A 171 -11.68 19.48 -4.57
N VAL A 172 -12.31 19.81 -3.45
CA VAL A 172 -13.21 20.96 -3.37
C VAL A 172 -12.46 22.27 -3.57
N TYR A 173 -11.31 22.41 -2.92
CA TYR A 173 -10.51 23.63 -3.01
C TYR A 173 -9.90 23.84 -4.42
N SER A 174 -9.85 22.83 -5.29
CA SER A 174 -9.47 23.04 -6.70
C SER A 174 -10.56 23.70 -7.56
N TYR A 175 -11.80 23.76 -7.08
CA TYR A 175 -12.94 24.36 -7.79
C TYR A 175 -13.44 25.66 -7.17
N ILE A 176 -12.88 26.09 -6.03
CA ILE A 176 -13.34 27.27 -5.30
C ILE A 176 -12.33 28.41 -5.45
N ASP A 177 -12.81 29.57 -5.90
CA ASP A 177 -12.00 30.79 -5.93
C ASP A 177 -11.56 31.25 -4.54
N ASN A 178 -10.34 31.78 -4.44
CA ASN A 178 -9.77 32.30 -3.18
C ASN A 178 -10.68 33.31 -2.46
N LYS A 179 -11.43 34.14 -3.20
CA LYS A 179 -12.40 35.10 -2.63
C LYS A 179 -13.58 34.41 -1.93
N LEU A 180 -14.02 33.27 -2.46
CA LEU A 180 -15.11 32.49 -1.87
C LEU A 180 -14.64 31.75 -0.62
N ILE A 181 -13.43 31.18 -0.64
CA ILE A 181 -12.81 30.49 0.51
C ILE A 181 -12.80 31.38 1.77
N GLN A 182 -12.53 32.68 1.61
CA GLN A 182 -12.48 33.60 2.74
C GLN A 182 -13.85 33.81 3.42
N LYS A 183 -14.96 33.63 2.69
CA LYS A 183 -16.33 33.90 3.15
C LYS A 183 -17.06 32.68 3.68
N ILE A 184 -16.53 31.48 3.46
CA ILE A 184 -17.19 30.23 3.83
C ILE A 184 -16.35 29.37 4.77
N LYS A 185 -17.02 28.47 5.49
CA LYS A 185 -16.44 27.35 6.21
C LYS A 185 -17.06 26.07 5.67
N ILE A 186 -16.22 25.08 5.38
CA ILE A 186 -16.65 23.81 4.79
C ILE A 186 -16.45 22.69 5.79
N ASP A 187 -17.55 22.04 6.20
CA ASP A 187 -17.52 20.84 7.02
C ASP A 187 -17.83 19.62 6.13
N PHE A 188 -16.90 18.67 6.06
CA PHE A 188 -17.10 17.42 5.33
C PHE A 188 -17.79 16.36 6.20
N LYS A 189 -18.83 15.74 5.66
CA LYS A 189 -19.47 14.54 6.19
C LYS A 189 -19.38 13.43 5.15
N ALA A 190 -19.69 12.19 5.55
CA ALA A 190 -19.75 11.08 4.60
C ALA A 190 -20.73 11.43 3.46
N ASN A 191 -20.22 11.48 2.22
CA ASN A 191 -20.94 11.81 0.98
C ASN A 191 -21.66 13.18 0.95
N SER A 192 -21.37 14.09 1.89
CA SER A 192 -21.99 15.41 1.92
C SER A 192 -21.04 16.49 2.41
N MET A 193 -21.30 17.71 1.96
CA MET A 193 -20.49 18.88 2.29
C MET A 193 -21.42 19.95 2.83
N VAL A 194 -21.14 20.45 4.03
CA VAL A 194 -21.88 21.57 4.62
C VAL A 194 -21.07 22.83 4.43
N ILE A 195 -21.62 23.77 3.67
CA ILE A 195 -21.05 25.12 3.53
C ILE A 195 -21.78 26.03 4.51
N LYS A 196 -21.03 26.64 5.40
CA LYS A 196 -21.49 27.69 6.31
C LYS A 196 -20.92 29.02 5.86
N PHE A 197 -21.77 30.03 5.70
CA PHE A 197 -21.29 31.38 5.45
C PHE A 197 -20.81 32.00 6.77
N LYS A 198 -19.70 32.73 6.71
CA LYS A 198 -19.20 33.47 7.88
C LYS A 198 -20.09 34.66 8.21
N ASN A 199 -20.64 35.32 7.20
CA ASN A 199 -21.59 36.41 7.31
C ASN A 199 -22.93 36.00 6.68
N ILE A 200 -24.05 36.26 7.37
CA ILE A 200 -25.39 35.88 6.93
C ILE A 200 -25.79 36.62 5.63
N GLU A 201 -25.32 37.86 5.44
CA GLU A 201 -25.64 38.67 4.25
C GLU A 201 -25.13 38.06 2.95
N ASP A 202 -23.99 37.35 2.99
CA ASP A 202 -23.41 36.71 1.82
C ASP A 202 -24.32 35.58 1.26
N LEU A 203 -25.14 34.95 2.10
CA LEU A 203 -26.07 33.87 1.72
C LEU A 203 -27.12 34.30 0.69
N TYR A 204 -27.49 35.58 0.69
CA TYR A 204 -28.60 36.10 -0.10
C TYR A 204 -28.17 36.78 -1.40
N THR A 205 -26.87 36.90 -1.66
CA THR A 205 -26.35 37.54 -2.88
C THR A 205 -26.49 36.63 -4.11
N SER A 206 -26.84 37.20 -5.26
CA SER A 206 -26.97 36.46 -6.53
C SER A 206 -25.66 35.80 -6.95
N ASP A 207 -24.54 36.52 -6.81
CA ASP A 207 -23.18 36.05 -7.11
C ASP A 207 -22.81 34.78 -6.30
N MET A 208 -23.15 34.74 -5.01
CA MET A 208 -22.86 33.55 -4.18
C MET A 208 -23.75 32.36 -4.52
N ARG A 209 -25.01 32.60 -4.90
CA ARG A 209 -25.93 31.54 -5.34
C ARG A 209 -25.46 30.89 -6.64
N GLU A 210 -25.01 31.68 -7.61
CA GLU A 210 -24.43 31.18 -8.86
C GLU A 210 -23.17 30.35 -8.61
N LYS A 211 -22.25 30.85 -7.79
CA LYS A 211 -21.03 30.11 -7.40
C LYS A 211 -21.35 28.78 -6.73
N LEU A 212 -22.31 28.77 -5.80
CA LEU A 212 -22.76 27.54 -5.14
C LEU A 212 -23.41 26.56 -6.12
N TYR A 213 -24.16 27.05 -7.10
CA TYR A 213 -24.79 26.22 -8.12
C TYR A 213 -23.73 25.57 -9.03
N GLY A 214 -22.72 26.34 -9.46
CA GLY A 214 -21.58 25.80 -10.22
C GLY A 214 -20.80 24.73 -9.44
N LEU A 215 -20.64 24.90 -8.12
CA LEU A 215 -20.03 23.87 -7.28
C LEU A 215 -20.86 22.59 -7.21
N LYS A 216 -22.20 22.69 -7.18
CA LYS A 216 -23.08 21.50 -7.18
C LYS A 216 -22.96 20.67 -8.45
N SER A 217 -22.71 21.30 -9.61
CA SER A 217 -22.50 20.57 -10.87
C SER A 217 -21.13 19.91 -10.97
N CYS A 218 -20.12 20.43 -10.28
CA CYS A 218 -18.73 19.98 -10.42
C CYS A 218 -18.29 19.02 -9.31
N LEU A 219 -18.96 19.02 -8.15
CA LEU A 219 -18.54 18.26 -6.99
C LEU A 219 -19.38 16.99 -6.76
N PRO A 220 -18.77 15.86 -6.36
CA PRO A 220 -19.47 14.61 -6.03
C PRO A 220 -20.31 14.65 -4.74
N PHE A 221 -20.48 15.81 -4.13
CA PHE A 221 -21.05 15.94 -2.79
C PHE A 221 -22.45 16.53 -2.85
N LYS A 222 -23.35 16.00 -2.01
CA LYS A 222 -24.55 16.75 -1.67
C LYS A 222 -24.13 18.00 -0.89
N ILE A 223 -24.27 19.17 -1.50
CA ILE A 223 -23.96 20.46 -0.86
C ILE A 223 -25.18 20.91 -0.05
N LEU A 224 -24.99 21.05 1.26
CA LEU A 224 -25.95 21.60 2.20
C LEU A 224 -25.46 22.99 2.63
N THR A 225 -26.29 24.01 2.46
CA THR A 225 -26.00 25.37 2.91
C THR A 225 -26.62 25.60 4.28
N LYS A 226 -25.87 26.16 5.22
CA LYS A 226 -26.35 26.57 6.54
C LYS A 226 -25.88 27.98 6.88
#